data_AF-A0A954BTI7-F1
#
_entry.id   AF-A0A954BTI7-F1
#
_cell.length_a   1.000
_cell.length_b   1.000
_cell.length_c   1.000
_cell.angle_alpha   90.00
_cell.angle_beta   90.00
_cell.angle_gamma   90.00
#
_symmetry.space_group_name_H-M   'P 1'
#
loop_
_entity.id
_entity.type
_entity.pdbx_description
1 polymer ?
#
loop_
_entity_poly.entity_id
_entity_poly.type
_entity_poly.pdbx_seq_one_letter_code
_entity_poly.pdbx_strand_id
1 'polypeptide(L)'
;MKALPSVEALWKNNKDRGLHVFLVECQGHGEEELRKYAASKGLTFPIPIRNKCDFGGYQGGSGLPYAWVIGPDGKVVWQGRKGYDAVCVQQLERIKYPGLGKLEVAPECEKAATEFAGGKYAAAREEAVKVKEKDADNEAAVADAQFIIDRVDAKVAELRAKIDDAKAKRRYLDAVNLLEELSGKAFKGMEVADKAKDEAKELKKEQKDEIKAWEQLEKTIAVNEKIDDAEKKKKNLEKFCDKYEGTAAAEEAKKMAEGASD
;
A
#
# COMPACT_ATOMS: atom_id res chain seq x y z
N MET A 1 -18.64 15.87 -1.30
CA MET A 1 -19.17 14.63 -0.67
C MET A 1 -18.61 14.51 0.75
N LYS A 2 -19.42 14.67 1.82
CA LYS A 2 -18.92 14.73 3.23
C LYS A 2 -18.43 13.37 3.80
N ALA A 3 -18.76 12.26 3.15
CA ALA A 3 -18.48 10.91 3.67
C ALA A 3 -17.10 10.33 3.27
N LEU A 4 -16.41 10.88 2.26
CA LEU A 4 -15.14 10.30 1.80
C LEU A 4 -14.02 10.38 2.84
N PRO A 5 -13.86 11.47 3.63
CA PRO A 5 -12.89 11.49 4.72
C PRO A 5 -13.14 10.41 5.78
N SER A 6 -14.41 10.05 6.07
CA SER A 6 -14.70 8.98 7.02
C SER A 6 -14.44 7.59 6.43
N VAL A 7 -14.60 7.40 5.11
CA VAL A 7 -14.18 6.17 4.41
C VAL A 7 -12.66 6.04 4.41
N GLU A 8 -11.94 7.13 4.16
CA GLU A 8 -10.47 7.17 4.23
C GLU A 8 -9.97 6.81 5.62
N ALA A 9 -10.57 7.38 6.68
CA ALA A 9 -10.25 7.03 8.06
C ALA A 9 -10.56 5.55 8.37
N LEU A 10 -11.73 5.04 7.92
CA LEU A 10 -12.09 3.64 8.08
C LEU A 10 -11.06 2.72 7.44
N TRP A 11 -10.62 3.02 6.21
CA TRP A 11 -9.60 2.25 5.52
C TRP A 11 -8.24 2.34 6.22
N LYS A 12 -7.73 3.55 6.52
CA LYS A 12 -6.45 3.73 7.21
C LYS A 12 -6.37 2.95 8.53
N ASN A 13 -7.46 2.93 9.29
CA ASN A 13 -7.52 2.23 10.58
C ASN A 13 -7.60 0.70 10.46
N ASN A 14 -7.93 0.16 9.27
CA ASN A 14 -8.23 -1.26 9.12
C ASN A 14 -7.54 -1.94 7.92
N LYS A 15 -6.78 -1.22 7.10
CA LYS A 15 -6.09 -1.78 5.92
C LYS A 15 -5.18 -2.95 6.28
N ASP A 16 -4.48 -2.86 7.41
CA ASP A 16 -3.56 -3.90 7.88
C ASP A 16 -4.31 -5.07 8.54
N ARG A 17 -5.60 -4.90 8.83
CA ARG A 17 -6.52 -5.97 9.26
C ARG A 17 -7.18 -6.69 8.08
N GLY A 18 -6.86 -6.31 6.84
CA GLY A 18 -7.42 -6.89 5.61
C GLY A 18 -8.56 -6.11 4.98
N LEU A 19 -8.84 -4.87 5.43
CA LEU A 19 -9.85 -4.03 4.77
C LEU A 19 -9.30 -3.46 3.46
N HIS A 20 -9.94 -3.82 2.36
CA HIS A 20 -9.73 -3.17 1.07
C HIS A 20 -10.91 -2.25 0.76
N VAL A 21 -10.61 -1.05 0.27
CA VAL A 21 -11.62 -0.07 -0.15
C VAL A 21 -11.31 0.35 -1.58
N PHE A 22 -12.34 0.30 -2.42
CA PHE A 22 -12.29 0.78 -3.80
C PHE A 22 -13.41 1.81 -3.99
N LEU A 23 -13.04 3.04 -4.33
CA LEU A 23 -14.04 4.05 -4.71
C LEU A 23 -14.32 3.94 -6.20
N VAL A 24 -15.49 3.40 -6.54
CA VAL A 24 -15.94 3.32 -7.92
C VAL A 24 -16.50 4.68 -8.35
N GLU A 25 -15.85 5.31 -9.32
CA GLU A 25 -16.37 6.52 -9.96
C GLU A 25 -17.62 6.17 -10.79
N CYS A 26 -18.71 6.92 -10.61
CA CYS A 26 -19.94 6.70 -11.38
C CYS A 26 -20.58 7.99 -11.92
N GLN A 27 -19.89 9.13 -11.84
CA GLN A 27 -20.37 10.45 -12.25
C GLN A 27 -19.75 10.91 -13.57
N GLY A 28 -18.84 10.14 -14.17
CA GLY A 28 -18.27 10.40 -15.49
C GLY A 28 -17.05 11.33 -15.50
N HIS A 29 -16.40 11.55 -14.36
CA HIS A 29 -15.20 12.40 -14.29
C HIS A 29 -13.99 11.76 -14.97
N GLY A 30 -13.13 12.60 -15.55
CA GLY A 30 -11.86 12.19 -16.14
C GLY A 30 -10.79 11.85 -15.10
N GLU A 31 -9.71 11.17 -15.52
CA GLU A 31 -8.61 10.77 -14.64
C GLU A 31 -7.98 11.96 -13.90
N GLU A 32 -7.73 13.06 -14.59
CA GLU A 32 -7.09 14.24 -14.01
C GLU A 32 -7.97 14.91 -12.95
N GLU A 33 -9.28 15.02 -13.21
CA GLU A 33 -10.26 15.56 -12.28
C GLU A 33 -10.33 14.72 -11.00
N LEU A 34 -10.33 13.39 -11.16
CA LEU A 34 -10.32 12.46 -10.02
C LEU A 34 -9.04 12.57 -9.20
N ARG A 35 -7.89 12.71 -9.85
CA ARG A 35 -6.60 12.91 -9.15
C ARG A 35 -6.61 14.21 -8.34
N LYS A 36 -7.03 15.33 -8.94
CA LYS A 36 -7.17 16.62 -8.26
C LYS A 36 -8.16 16.53 -7.09
N TYR A 37 -9.31 15.91 -7.31
CA TYR A 37 -10.32 15.73 -6.28
C TYR A 37 -9.80 14.86 -5.12
N ALA A 38 -9.18 13.72 -5.40
CA ALA A 38 -8.60 12.84 -4.40
C ALA A 38 -7.54 13.56 -3.56
N ALA A 39 -6.63 14.31 -4.20
CA ALA A 39 -5.63 15.13 -3.54
C ALA A 39 -6.28 16.19 -2.63
N SER A 40 -7.28 16.92 -3.13
CA SER A 40 -8.01 17.94 -2.34
C SER A 40 -8.75 17.39 -1.11
N LYS A 41 -8.98 16.06 -1.08
CA LYS A 41 -9.69 15.36 0.00
C LYS A 41 -8.77 14.45 0.82
N GLY A 42 -7.48 14.41 0.52
CA GLY A 42 -6.49 13.56 1.20
C GLY A 42 -6.78 12.06 1.09
N LEU A 43 -7.41 11.63 -0.02
CA LEU A 43 -7.74 10.23 -0.26
C LEU A 43 -6.50 9.49 -0.74
N THR A 44 -6.18 8.37 -0.10
CA THR A 44 -5.03 7.54 -0.49
C THR A 44 -5.39 6.07 -0.74
N PHE A 45 -6.66 5.68 -0.60
CA PHE A 45 -7.14 4.37 -1.06
C PHE A 45 -7.23 4.30 -2.59
N PRO A 46 -7.18 3.09 -3.19
CA PRO A 46 -7.32 2.92 -4.64
C PRO A 46 -8.67 3.41 -5.20
N ILE A 47 -8.63 4.11 -6.34
CA ILE A 47 -9.81 4.61 -7.08
C ILE A 47 -9.80 4.01 -8.49
N PRO A 48 -10.52 2.90 -8.74
CA PRO A 48 -10.67 2.37 -10.09
C PRO A 48 -11.48 3.32 -10.98
N ILE A 49 -11.00 3.57 -12.20
CA ILE A 49 -11.66 4.45 -13.17
C ILE A 49 -12.63 3.60 -14.02
N ARG A 50 -13.93 3.88 -13.88
CA ARG A 50 -15.02 3.07 -14.46
C ARG A 50 -14.96 2.92 -15.98
N ASN A 51 -14.42 3.89 -16.72
CA ASN A 51 -14.27 3.76 -18.18
C ASN A 51 -13.30 2.64 -18.62
N LYS A 52 -12.57 2.03 -17.67
CA LYS A 52 -11.66 0.90 -17.88
C LYS A 52 -12.10 -0.38 -17.14
N CYS A 53 -13.25 -0.38 -16.46
CA CYS A 53 -13.71 -1.51 -15.63
C CYS A 53 -15.23 -1.66 -15.66
N ASP A 54 -15.73 -2.88 -15.90
CA ASP A 54 -17.16 -3.18 -15.81
C ASP A 54 -17.60 -3.40 -14.35
N PHE A 55 -18.32 -2.42 -13.80
CA PHE A 55 -18.96 -2.49 -12.49
C PHE A 55 -20.48 -2.70 -12.59
N GLY A 56 -20.99 -3.22 -13.71
CA GLY A 56 -22.41 -3.43 -13.97
C GLY A 56 -23.13 -4.28 -12.91
N GLY A 57 -22.41 -5.15 -12.20
CA GLY A 57 -22.92 -5.95 -11.07
C GLY A 57 -23.02 -5.20 -9.73
N TYR A 58 -22.45 -4.00 -9.63
CA TYR A 58 -22.43 -3.18 -8.40
C TYR A 58 -23.16 -1.85 -8.62
N GLN A 59 -24.39 -1.90 -9.11
CA GLN A 59 -25.17 -0.70 -9.38
C GLN A 59 -25.45 0.07 -8.08
N GLY A 60 -25.20 1.38 -8.10
CA GLY A 60 -25.56 2.25 -6.98
C GLY A 60 -27.07 2.41 -6.88
N GLY A 61 -27.59 2.54 -5.67
CA GLY A 61 -28.96 3.00 -5.43
C GLY A 61 -29.12 4.51 -5.64
N SER A 62 -30.28 5.05 -5.25
CA SER A 62 -30.57 6.49 -5.36
C SER A 62 -29.75 7.32 -4.35
N GLY A 63 -28.55 7.73 -4.77
CA GLY A 63 -27.72 8.73 -4.10
C GLY A 63 -26.34 8.23 -3.66
N LEU A 64 -25.42 9.19 -3.48
CA LEU A 64 -24.02 8.94 -3.12
C LEU A 64 -23.71 9.30 -1.65
N PRO A 65 -22.72 8.64 -1.02
CA PRO A 65 -22.10 7.39 -1.48
C PRO A 65 -23.08 6.22 -1.36
N TYR A 66 -22.92 5.23 -2.25
CA TYR A 66 -23.55 3.91 -2.14
C TYR A 66 -22.42 2.89 -2.00
N ALA A 67 -22.45 2.10 -0.94
CA ALA A 67 -21.40 1.15 -0.62
C ALA A 67 -21.93 -0.28 -0.68
N TRP A 68 -21.07 -1.18 -1.14
CA TRP A 68 -21.23 -2.63 -1.10
C TRP A 68 -20.14 -3.17 -0.17
N VAL A 69 -20.53 -3.91 0.87
CA VAL A 69 -19.57 -4.59 1.75
C VAL A 69 -19.53 -6.04 1.35
N ILE A 70 -18.34 -6.48 0.96
CA ILE A 70 -18.04 -7.86 0.60
C ILE A 70 -17.35 -8.50 1.81
N GLY A 71 -17.93 -9.58 2.32
CA GLY A 71 -17.36 -10.35 3.42
C GLY A 71 -16.09 -11.09 3.00
N PRO A 72 -15.33 -11.63 3.97
CA PRO A 72 -14.10 -12.36 3.70
C PRO A 72 -14.33 -13.69 2.94
N ASP A 73 -15.58 -14.13 2.83
CA ASP A 73 -16.02 -15.26 2.00
C ASP A 73 -16.38 -14.87 0.56
N GLY A 74 -16.16 -13.60 0.18
CA GLY A 74 -16.45 -13.07 -1.15
C GLY A 74 -17.92 -12.74 -1.40
N LYS A 75 -18.80 -12.89 -0.41
CA LYS A 75 -20.24 -12.61 -0.56
C LYS A 75 -20.57 -11.19 -0.17
N VAL A 76 -21.56 -10.58 -0.84
CA VAL A 76 -22.12 -9.31 -0.39
C VAL A 76 -22.86 -9.53 0.93
N VAL A 77 -22.41 -8.89 2.00
CA VAL A 77 -23.04 -8.96 3.33
C VAL A 77 -23.87 -7.72 3.65
N TRP A 78 -23.64 -6.61 2.92
CA TRP A 78 -24.37 -5.37 3.11
C TRP A 78 -24.31 -4.47 1.87
N GLN A 79 -25.37 -3.69 1.66
CA GLN A 79 -25.42 -2.63 0.64
C GLN A 79 -26.25 -1.43 1.14
N GLY A 80 -25.87 -0.21 0.74
CA GLY A 80 -26.62 0.99 1.09
C GLY A 80 -25.76 2.25 1.25
N ARG A 81 -26.32 3.28 1.90
CA ARG A 81 -25.68 4.61 2.02
C ARG A 81 -25.02 4.91 3.37
N LYS A 82 -25.39 4.19 4.44
CA LYS A 82 -24.96 4.43 5.83
C LYS A 82 -24.89 3.13 6.62
N GLY A 83 -23.92 2.99 7.53
CA GLY A 83 -23.79 1.81 8.39
C GLY A 83 -22.85 0.72 7.85
N TYR A 84 -22.23 0.95 6.68
CA TYR A 84 -21.20 0.05 6.14
C TYR A 84 -19.98 -0.06 7.06
N ASP A 85 -19.67 0.99 7.82
CA ASP A 85 -18.54 1.08 8.72
C ASP A 85 -18.62 0.02 9.83
N ALA A 86 -19.78 -0.09 10.49
CA ALA A 86 -20.02 -1.11 11.51
C ALA A 86 -19.95 -2.53 10.91
N VAL A 87 -20.51 -2.73 9.71
CA VAL A 87 -20.46 -4.03 9.02
C VAL A 87 -19.03 -4.39 8.65
N CYS A 88 -18.22 -3.44 8.14
CA CYS A 88 -16.82 -3.68 7.86
C CYS A 88 -16.07 -4.16 9.11
N VAL A 89 -16.26 -3.49 10.26
CA VAL A 89 -15.61 -3.89 11.52
C VAL A 89 -16.03 -5.30 11.93
N GLN A 90 -17.33 -5.63 11.87
CA GLN A 90 -17.84 -6.96 12.17
C GLN A 90 -17.25 -8.03 11.23
N GLN A 91 -17.10 -7.74 9.94
CA GLN A 91 -16.50 -8.69 9.00
C GLN A 91 -15.00 -8.88 9.25
N LEU A 92 -14.28 -7.83 9.65
CA LEU A 92 -12.85 -7.91 9.98
C LEU A 92 -12.58 -8.77 11.21
N GLU A 93 -13.50 -8.82 12.18
CA GLU A 93 -13.40 -9.70 13.35
C GLU A 93 -13.43 -11.19 12.99
N ARG A 94 -13.97 -11.55 11.81
CA ARG A 94 -13.96 -12.92 11.29
C ARG A 94 -12.61 -13.31 10.67
N ILE A 95 -11.71 -12.36 10.44
CA ILE A 95 -10.42 -12.60 9.78
C ILE A 95 -9.39 -13.00 10.82
N LYS A 96 -9.10 -14.30 10.89
CA LYS A 96 -8.08 -14.83 11.79
C LYS A 96 -6.65 -14.57 11.33
N TYR A 97 -6.43 -14.55 10.01
CA TYR A 97 -5.11 -14.33 9.42
C TYR A 97 -5.13 -13.14 8.42
N PRO A 98 -5.04 -11.90 8.92
CA PRO A 98 -4.97 -10.71 8.06
C PRO A 98 -3.91 -10.84 6.95
N GLY A 99 -4.31 -10.49 5.73
CA GLY A 99 -3.44 -10.52 4.54
C GLY A 99 -3.19 -11.90 3.92
N LEU A 100 -3.53 -13.01 4.60
CA LEU A 100 -3.31 -14.35 4.06
C LEU A 100 -4.29 -14.67 2.92
N GLY A 101 -5.54 -14.22 3.05
CA GLY A 101 -6.59 -14.46 2.05
C GLY A 101 -7.34 -15.78 2.22
N LYS A 102 -7.18 -16.44 3.37
CA LYS A 102 -8.00 -17.59 3.81
C LYS A 102 -8.57 -17.34 5.20
N LEU A 103 -9.76 -17.87 5.44
CA LEU A 103 -10.44 -17.81 6.74
C LEU A 103 -9.96 -18.91 7.68
N GLU A 104 -9.67 -20.08 7.12
CA GLU A 104 -9.23 -21.27 7.83
C GLU A 104 -8.07 -21.90 7.08
N VAL A 105 -7.23 -22.61 7.82
CA VAL A 105 -6.14 -23.45 7.31
C VAL A 105 -6.18 -24.78 8.03
N ALA A 106 -5.54 -25.79 7.47
CA ALA A 106 -5.29 -27.06 8.14
C ALA A 106 -4.64 -26.84 9.52
N PRO A 107 -5.00 -27.63 10.56
CA PRO A 107 -4.47 -27.46 11.91
C PRO A 107 -2.94 -27.43 12.00
N GLU A 108 -2.26 -28.18 11.13
CA GLU A 108 -0.79 -28.25 11.04
C GLU A 108 -0.19 -26.92 10.55
N CYS A 109 -0.90 -26.19 9.69
CA CYS A 109 -0.49 -24.89 9.16
C CYS A 109 -0.74 -23.73 10.12
N GLU A 110 -1.31 -23.99 11.30
CA GLU A 110 -1.90 -22.95 12.11
C GLU A 110 -0.88 -21.94 12.67
N LYS A 111 0.27 -22.47 13.05
CA LYS A 111 1.42 -21.68 13.48
C LYS A 111 1.96 -20.82 12.33
N ALA A 112 2.09 -21.39 11.12
CA ALA A 112 2.56 -20.67 9.95
C ALA A 112 1.61 -19.52 9.57
N ALA A 113 0.30 -19.78 9.58
CA ALA A 113 -0.72 -18.76 9.29
C ALA A 113 -0.75 -17.64 10.35
N THR A 114 -0.56 -17.99 11.62
CA THR A 114 -0.48 -17.00 12.73
C THR A 114 0.78 -16.14 12.61
N GLU A 115 1.93 -16.72 12.27
CA GLU A 115 3.17 -15.96 12.05
C GLU A 115 3.04 -15.03 10.81
N PHE A 116 2.36 -15.48 9.75
CA PHE A 116 2.04 -14.65 8.59
C PHE A 116 1.19 -13.44 9.01
N ALA A 117 0.12 -13.69 9.76
CA ALA A 117 -0.78 -12.67 10.29
C ALA A 117 -0.05 -11.64 11.19
N GLY A 118 0.96 -12.09 11.91
CA GLY A 118 1.84 -11.24 12.73
C GLY A 118 2.91 -10.48 11.94
N GLY A 119 2.94 -10.58 10.61
CA GLY A 119 3.96 -9.94 9.75
C GLY A 119 5.35 -10.57 9.85
N LYS A 120 5.47 -11.80 10.35
CA LYS A 120 6.73 -12.53 10.50
C LYS A 120 6.89 -13.51 9.34
N TYR A 121 7.02 -12.98 8.13
CA TYR A 121 6.95 -13.74 6.88
C TYR A 121 8.04 -14.83 6.75
N ALA A 122 9.26 -14.59 7.23
CA ALA A 122 10.31 -15.61 7.23
C ALA A 122 9.95 -16.82 8.11
N ALA A 123 9.47 -16.55 9.33
CA ALA A 123 9.04 -17.60 10.26
C ALA A 123 7.81 -18.34 9.73
N ALA A 124 6.84 -17.63 9.14
CA ALA A 124 5.67 -18.22 8.49
C ALA A 124 6.09 -19.20 7.38
N ARG A 125 7.01 -18.78 6.51
CA ARG A 125 7.52 -19.61 5.41
C ARG A 125 8.28 -20.83 5.94
N GLU A 126 9.13 -20.66 6.95
CA GLU A 126 9.87 -21.76 7.57
C GLU A 126 8.94 -22.81 8.17
N GLU A 127 7.93 -22.40 8.92
CA GLU A 127 6.94 -23.31 9.52
C GLU A 127 6.10 -24.01 8.45
N ALA A 128 5.70 -23.30 7.39
CA ALA A 128 5.00 -23.92 6.26
C ALA A 128 5.86 -24.98 5.55
N VAL A 129 7.15 -24.72 5.34
CA VAL A 129 8.07 -25.73 4.78
C VAL A 129 8.15 -26.97 5.66
N LYS A 130 8.21 -26.81 7.00
CA LYS A 130 8.20 -27.95 7.94
C LYS A 130 6.93 -28.79 7.82
N VAL A 131 5.76 -28.16 7.64
CA VAL A 131 4.49 -28.90 7.43
C VAL A 131 4.56 -29.73 6.16
N LYS A 132 5.08 -29.18 5.06
CA LYS A 132 5.24 -29.95 3.81
C LYS A 132 6.16 -31.16 3.95
N GLU A 133 7.14 -31.10 4.86
CA GLU A 133 8.07 -32.21 5.10
C GLU A 133 7.50 -33.26 6.07
N LYS A 134 6.84 -32.81 7.15
CA LYS A 134 6.36 -33.70 8.22
C LYS A 134 5.00 -34.31 7.96
N ASP A 135 4.13 -33.58 7.27
CA ASP A 135 2.73 -33.93 7.02
C ASP A 135 2.51 -34.15 5.52
N ALA A 136 3.51 -34.69 4.82
CA ALA A 136 3.53 -34.84 3.36
C ALA A 136 2.34 -35.66 2.81
N ASP A 137 1.79 -36.57 3.62
CA ASP A 137 0.64 -37.41 3.25
C ASP A 137 -0.72 -36.70 3.49
N ASN A 138 -0.73 -35.56 4.18
CA ASN A 138 -1.92 -34.75 4.39
C ASN A 138 -2.04 -33.69 3.27
N GLU A 139 -2.75 -34.04 2.19
CA GLU A 139 -2.90 -33.17 1.01
C GLU A 139 -3.44 -31.78 1.35
N ALA A 140 -4.37 -31.68 2.31
CA ALA A 140 -4.94 -30.39 2.72
C ALA A 140 -3.89 -29.52 3.44
N ALA A 141 -3.12 -30.10 4.37
CA ALA A 141 -2.05 -29.40 5.05
C ALA A 141 -0.93 -28.98 4.09
N VAL A 142 -0.54 -29.84 3.15
CA VAL A 142 0.47 -29.51 2.13
C VAL A 142 -0.01 -28.38 1.21
N ALA A 143 -1.28 -28.39 0.81
CA ALA A 143 -1.85 -27.33 -0.02
C ALA A 143 -1.91 -25.98 0.71
N ASP A 144 -2.30 -25.97 1.98
CA ASP A 144 -2.31 -24.74 2.79
C ASP A 144 -0.91 -24.22 3.10
N ALA A 145 0.04 -25.11 3.39
CA ALA A 145 1.44 -24.76 3.57
C ALA A 145 2.02 -24.12 2.30
N GLN A 146 1.78 -24.73 1.14
CA GLN A 146 2.21 -24.16 -0.13
C GLN A 146 1.56 -22.80 -0.38
N PHE A 147 0.26 -22.65 -0.09
CA PHE A 147 -0.42 -21.38 -0.21
C PHE A 147 0.23 -20.29 0.67
N ILE A 148 0.59 -20.59 1.91
CA ILE A 148 1.28 -19.64 2.80
C ILE A 148 2.64 -19.25 2.21
N ILE A 149 3.41 -20.21 1.70
CA ILE A 149 4.71 -19.96 1.04
C ILE A 149 4.51 -19.03 -0.15
N ASP A 150 3.56 -19.32 -1.03
CA ASP A 150 3.27 -18.51 -2.22
C ASP A 150 2.87 -17.08 -1.85
N ARG A 151 2.12 -16.90 -0.75
CA ARG A 151 1.74 -15.58 -0.25
C ARG A 151 2.94 -14.79 0.27
N VAL A 152 3.89 -15.44 0.95
CA VAL A 152 5.16 -14.80 1.36
C VAL A 152 5.98 -14.42 0.13
N ASP A 153 6.14 -15.34 -0.81
CA ASP A 153 6.95 -15.13 -2.02
C ASP A 153 6.32 -14.03 -2.91
N ALA A 154 4.99 -13.97 -3.01
CA ALA A 154 4.28 -12.87 -3.68
C ALA A 154 4.49 -11.52 -2.98
N LYS A 155 4.57 -11.48 -1.64
CA LYS A 155 4.86 -10.25 -0.89
C LYS A 155 6.28 -9.75 -1.18
N VAL A 156 7.24 -10.66 -1.25
CA VAL A 156 8.61 -10.34 -1.66
C VAL A 156 8.65 -9.80 -3.09
N ALA A 157 7.94 -10.44 -4.02
CA ALA A 157 7.85 -10.00 -5.41
C ALA A 157 7.21 -8.60 -5.54
N GLU A 158 6.15 -8.31 -4.77
CA GLU A 158 5.51 -6.99 -4.70
C GLU A 158 6.50 -5.91 -4.25
N LEU A 159 7.25 -6.16 -3.18
CA LEU A 159 8.26 -5.22 -2.68
C LEU A 159 9.37 -5.00 -3.70
N ARG A 160 9.84 -6.07 -4.37
CA ARG A 160 10.85 -5.97 -5.43
C ARG A 160 10.36 -5.14 -6.62
N ALA A 161 9.14 -5.36 -7.09
CA ALA A 161 8.56 -4.54 -8.16
C ALA A 161 8.48 -3.05 -7.78
N LYS A 162 8.13 -2.74 -6.52
CA LYS A 162 8.13 -1.36 -6.01
C LYS A 162 9.53 -0.75 -5.93
N ILE A 163 10.54 -1.53 -5.53
CA ILE A 163 11.94 -1.09 -5.51
C ILE A 163 12.40 -0.75 -6.94
N ASP A 164 12.11 -1.63 -7.90
CA ASP A 164 12.51 -1.45 -9.30
C ASP A 164 11.82 -0.23 -9.92
N ASP A 165 10.52 -0.04 -9.67
CA ASP A 165 9.77 1.14 -10.11
C ASP A 165 10.33 2.44 -9.50
N ALA A 166 10.65 2.43 -8.20
CA ALA A 166 11.25 3.58 -7.52
C ALA A 166 12.63 3.93 -8.12
N LYS A 167 13.47 2.92 -8.39
CA LYS A 167 14.77 3.11 -9.05
C LYS A 167 14.62 3.66 -10.46
N ALA A 168 13.70 3.12 -11.26
CA ALA A 168 13.42 3.59 -12.62
C ALA A 168 12.99 5.06 -12.64
N LYS A 169 12.29 5.52 -11.60
CA LYS A 169 11.85 6.91 -11.42
C LYS A 169 12.88 7.80 -10.71
N ARG A 170 14.11 7.32 -10.47
CA ARG A 170 15.15 8.01 -9.69
C ARG A 170 14.68 8.43 -8.28
N ARG A 171 13.68 7.74 -7.72
CA ARG A 171 13.20 7.90 -6.34
C ARG A 171 14.02 7.01 -5.42
N TYR A 172 15.33 7.26 -5.36
CA TYR A 172 16.26 6.38 -4.67
C TYR A 172 16.06 6.34 -3.15
N LEU A 173 15.53 7.41 -2.54
CA LEU A 173 15.13 7.38 -1.13
C LEU A 173 14.01 6.35 -0.88
N ASP A 174 12.96 6.35 -1.71
CA ASP A 174 11.87 5.36 -1.64
C ASP A 174 12.40 3.93 -1.83
N ALA A 175 13.27 3.74 -2.83
CA ALA A 175 13.88 2.43 -3.10
C ALA A 175 14.71 1.92 -1.92
N VAL A 176 15.48 2.81 -1.27
CA VAL A 176 16.24 2.48 -0.05
C VAL A 176 15.30 2.10 1.09
N ASN A 177 14.24 2.86 1.34
CA ASN A 177 13.29 2.58 2.41
C ASN A 177 12.61 1.21 2.22
N LEU A 178 12.25 0.87 0.98
CA LEU A 178 11.69 -0.44 0.62
C LEU A 178 12.70 -1.58 0.76
N LEU A 179 13.97 -1.36 0.39
CA LEU A 179 15.03 -2.33 0.61
C LEU A 179 15.28 -2.56 2.11
N GLU A 180 15.20 -1.51 2.92
CA GLU A 180 15.31 -1.60 4.38
C GLU A 180 14.14 -2.38 4.98
N GLU A 181 12.91 -2.15 4.50
CA GLU A 181 11.74 -2.96 4.86
C GLU A 181 11.96 -4.44 4.54
N LEU A 182 12.43 -4.74 3.32
CA LEU A 182 12.69 -6.11 2.87
C LEU A 182 13.86 -6.78 3.62
N SER A 183 14.84 -6.00 4.09
CA SER A 183 15.92 -6.47 4.96
C SER A 183 15.54 -6.54 6.45
N GLY A 184 14.32 -6.12 6.77
CA GLY A 184 13.82 -5.96 8.13
C GLY A 184 13.52 -7.28 8.85
N LYS A 185 13.03 -7.16 10.09
CA LYS A 185 12.73 -8.30 10.97
C LYS A 185 11.75 -9.30 10.36
N ALA A 186 10.80 -8.83 9.55
CA ALA A 186 9.77 -9.64 8.92
C ALA A 186 10.34 -10.75 8.01
N PHE A 187 11.46 -10.48 7.34
CA PHE A 187 12.09 -11.38 6.37
C PHE A 187 13.45 -11.91 6.86
N LYS A 188 13.76 -11.73 8.14
CA LYS A 188 15.06 -12.11 8.71
C LYS A 188 15.34 -13.60 8.51
N GLY A 189 16.53 -13.91 7.97
CA GLY A 189 16.97 -15.28 7.70
C GLY A 189 16.61 -15.77 6.28
N MET A 190 15.87 -14.99 5.50
CA MET A 190 15.70 -15.24 4.07
C MET A 190 16.85 -14.62 3.28
N GLU A 191 17.35 -15.33 2.27
CA GLU A 191 18.43 -14.85 1.38
C GLU A 191 18.09 -13.49 0.74
N VAL A 192 16.80 -13.26 0.43
CA VAL A 192 16.35 -11.99 -0.16
C VAL A 192 16.54 -10.79 0.78
N ALA A 193 16.47 -10.99 2.10
CA ALA A 193 16.66 -9.95 3.09
C ALA A 193 18.12 -9.54 3.20
N ASP A 194 19.05 -10.50 3.15
CA ASP A 194 20.49 -10.23 3.13
C ASP A 194 20.90 -9.50 1.85
N LYS A 195 20.41 -9.97 0.68
CA LYS A 195 20.62 -9.25 -0.59
C LYS A 195 20.08 -7.82 -0.56
N ALA A 196 18.87 -7.63 -0.03
CA ALA A 196 18.26 -6.30 0.08
C ALA A 196 19.09 -5.38 1.00
N LYS A 197 19.66 -5.91 2.09
CA LYS A 197 20.52 -5.16 3.00
C LYS A 197 21.78 -4.64 2.30
N ASP A 198 22.44 -5.48 1.51
CA ASP A 198 23.67 -5.08 0.82
C ASP A 198 23.37 -4.14 -0.34
N GLU A 199 22.30 -4.39 -1.08
CA GLU A 199 21.80 -3.50 -2.12
C GLU A 199 21.43 -2.11 -1.58
N ALA A 200 20.80 -2.03 -0.40
CA ALA A 200 20.51 -0.75 0.26
C ALA A 200 21.79 0.03 0.59
N LYS A 201 22.84 -0.65 1.06
CA LYS A 201 24.13 -0.01 1.36
C LYS A 201 24.79 0.54 0.10
N GLU A 202 24.81 -0.24 -0.97
CA GLU A 202 25.42 0.20 -2.23
C GLU A 202 24.62 1.34 -2.86
N LEU A 203 23.28 1.25 -2.89
CA LEU A 203 22.44 2.32 -3.40
C LEU A 203 22.62 3.64 -2.63
N LYS A 204 22.76 3.57 -1.31
CA LYS A 204 23.08 4.74 -0.47
C LYS A 204 24.44 5.38 -0.79
N LYS A 205 25.41 4.61 -1.26
CA LYS A 205 26.73 5.12 -1.66
C LYS A 205 26.67 5.73 -3.05
N GLU A 206 26.12 4.99 -4.02
CA GLU A 206 26.08 5.37 -5.43
C GLU A 206 25.18 6.57 -5.68
N GLN A 207 24.03 6.64 -5.01
CA GLN A 207 22.99 7.65 -5.24
C GLN A 207 22.87 8.63 -4.07
N LYS A 208 23.97 8.85 -3.34
CA LYS A 208 24.01 9.66 -2.11
C LYS A 208 23.41 11.06 -2.31
N ASP A 209 23.73 11.72 -3.41
CA ASP A 209 23.29 13.09 -3.66
C ASP A 209 21.80 13.16 -4.03
N GLU A 210 21.31 12.20 -4.82
CA GLU A 210 19.87 12.07 -5.12
C GLU A 210 19.06 11.75 -3.87
N ILE A 211 19.53 10.80 -3.05
CA ILE A 211 18.88 10.45 -1.77
C ILE A 211 18.82 11.68 -0.87
N LYS A 212 19.92 12.41 -0.73
CA LYS A 212 19.97 13.64 0.05
C LYS A 212 19.04 14.72 -0.50
N ALA A 213 18.90 14.84 -1.81
CA ALA A 213 17.96 15.77 -2.43
C ALA A 213 16.51 15.41 -2.06
N TRP A 214 16.12 14.13 -2.19
CA TRP A 214 14.79 13.65 -1.79
C TRP A 214 14.51 13.87 -0.29
N GLU A 215 15.44 13.56 0.61
CA GLU A 215 15.28 13.82 2.05
C GLU A 215 15.04 15.30 2.36
N GLN A 216 15.65 16.18 1.57
CA GLN A 216 15.55 17.63 1.74
C GLN A 216 14.27 18.18 1.10
N LEU A 217 13.79 17.53 0.05
CA LEU A 217 12.47 17.82 -0.53
C LEU A 217 11.37 17.48 0.47
N GLU A 218 11.40 16.30 1.10
CA GLU A 218 10.43 15.91 2.13
C GLU A 218 10.36 16.93 3.28
N LYS A 219 11.52 17.39 3.76
CA LYS A 219 11.60 18.46 4.77
C LYS A 219 11.02 19.78 4.28
N THR A 220 11.28 20.12 3.02
CA THR A 220 10.77 21.35 2.41
C THR A 220 9.25 21.31 2.28
N ILE A 221 8.69 20.17 1.87
CA ILE A 221 7.24 19.92 1.81
C ILE A 221 6.62 20.03 3.21
N ALA A 222 7.19 19.34 4.21
CA ALA A 222 6.69 19.38 5.59
C ALA A 222 6.72 20.78 6.22
N VAL A 223 7.69 21.63 5.83
CA VAL A 223 7.71 23.05 6.20
C VAL A 223 6.59 23.82 5.48
N ASN A 224 6.43 23.59 4.17
CA ASN A 224 5.41 24.25 3.36
C ASN A 224 3.98 23.91 3.77
N GLU A 225 3.72 22.71 4.30
CA GLU A 225 2.42 22.33 4.87
C GLU A 225 1.98 23.22 6.04
N LYS A 226 2.94 23.85 6.74
CA LYS A 226 2.67 24.73 7.90
C LYS A 226 2.60 26.22 7.53
N ILE A 227 2.76 26.54 6.25
CA ILE A 227 2.71 27.91 5.74
C ILE A 227 1.35 28.08 5.07
N ASP A 228 0.68 29.22 5.26
CA ASP A 228 -0.58 29.51 4.54
C ASP A 228 -0.34 30.30 3.24
N ASP A 229 0.77 31.04 3.19
CA ASP A 229 1.17 31.88 2.06
C ASP A 229 1.71 31.04 0.89
N ALA A 230 0.97 31.06 -0.23
CA ALA A 230 1.30 30.32 -1.45
C ALA A 230 2.59 30.83 -2.12
N GLU A 231 2.84 32.14 -2.15
CA GLU A 231 4.09 32.69 -2.71
C GLU A 231 5.30 32.24 -1.90
N LYS A 232 5.16 32.20 -0.57
CA LYS A 232 6.23 31.70 0.31
C LYS A 232 6.51 30.22 0.11
N LYS A 233 5.47 29.39 -0.10
CA LYS A 233 5.64 27.97 -0.44
C LYS A 233 6.38 27.80 -1.76
N LYS A 234 5.96 28.54 -2.79
CA LYS A 234 6.58 28.53 -4.11
C LYS A 234 8.05 28.93 -4.03
N LYS A 235 8.36 30.03 -3.35
CA LYS A 235 9.75 30.50 -3.16
C LYS A 235 10.64 29.49 -2.43
N ASN A 236 10.09 28.72 -1.48
CA ASN A 236 10.85 27.64 -0.83
C ASN A 236 11.17 26.50 -1.80
N LEU A 237 10.23 26.13 -2.67
CA LEU A 237 10.42 25.11 -3.70
C LEU A 237 11.39 25.58 -4.79
N GLU A 238 11.32 26.83 -5.22
CA GLU A 238 12.29 27.42 -6.18
C GLU A 238 13.71 27.41 -5.60
N LYS A 239 13.90 27.84 -4.35
CA LYS A 239 15.20 27.75 -3.67
C LYS A 239 15.70 26.31 -3.54
N PHE A 240 14.79 25.35 -3.38
CA PHE A 240 15.15 23.94 -3.38
C PHE A 240 15.64 23.51 -4.77
N CYS A 241 14.94 23.91 -5.84
CA CYS A 241 15.32 23.62 -7.23
C CYS A 241 16.72 24.15 -7.55
N ASP A 242 17.02 25.40 -7.17
CA ASP A 242 18.33 26.02 -7.40
C ASP A 242 19.46 25.26 -6.68
N LYS A 243 19.18 24.74 -5.49
CA LYS A 243 20.19 24.05 -4.66
C LYS A 243 20.48 22.63 -5.11
N TYR A 244 19.50 21.94 -5.70
CA TYR A 244 19.58 20.54 -6.10
C TYR A 244 19.39 20.35 -7.60
N GLU A 245 19.83 21.34 -8.40
CA GLU A 245 19.73 21.32 -9.85
C GLU A 245 20.26 20.00 -10.44
N GLY A 246 19.54 19.44 -11.42
CA GLY A 246 19.88 18.18 -12.08
C GLY A 246 19.42 16.90 -11.36
N THR A 247 18.88 17.00 -10.15
CA THR A 247 18.29 15.87 -9.42
C THR A 247 16.83 15.63 -9.80
N ALA A 248 16.36 14.39 -9.69
CA ALA A 248 14.95 14.08 -9.91
C ALA A 248 14.03 14.75 -8.87
N ALA A 249 14.55 14.97 -7.66
CA ALA A 249 13.84 15.71 -6.62
C ALA A 249 13.61 17.18 -7.03
N ALA A 250 14.58 17.84 -7.67
CA ALA A 250 14.41 19.21 -8.15
C ALA A 250 13.39 19.30 -9.30
N GLU A 251 13.36 18.32 -10.20
CA GLU A 251 12.33 18.24 -11.25
C GLU A 251 10.92 18.11 -10.65
N GLU A 252 10.76 17.31 -9.61
CA GLU A 252 9.47 17.16 -8.91
C GLU A 252 9.09 18.43 -8.14
N ALA A 253 10.04 19.03 -7.42
CA ALA A 253 9.84 20.30 -6.71
C ALA A 253 9.42 21.43 -7.65
N LYS A 254 9.98 21.47 -8.86
CA LYS A 254 9.62 22.45 -9.89
C LYS A 254 8.15 22.29 -10.32
N LYS A 255 7.69 21.07 -10.59
CA LYS A 255 6.27 20.80 -10.89
C LYS A 255 5.36 21.22 -9.75
N MET A 256 5.76 20.98 -8.50
CA MET A 256 5.01 21.42 -7.32
C MET A 256 4.95 22.95 -7.22
N ALA A 257 6.03 23.67 -7.56
CA ALA A 257 6.08 25.12 -7.54
C ALA A 257 5.19 25.75 -8.62
N GLU A 258 5.16 25.15 -9.82
CA GLU A 258 4.29 25.55 -10.92
C GLU A 258 2.81 25.37 -10.54
N GLY A 259 2.44 24.23 -9.95
CA GLY A 259 1.07 23.94 -9.51
C GLY A 259 0.60 24.68 -8.25
N ALA A 260 1.50 25.36 -7.52
CA ALA A 260 1.14 26.19 -6.36
C ALA A 260 0.69 27.62 -6.73
N SER A 261 0.67 27.95 -8.04
CA SER A 261 0.32 29.28 -8.56
C SER A 261 -1.14 29.40 -9.01
N ASP A 262 -1.92 28.32 -8.91
CA ASP A 262 -3.37 28.23 -9.20
C ASP A 262 -4.20 28.17 -7.91
#